data_AF-A0A7S3IGP7-F1
#
_entry.id   AF-A0A7S3IGP7-F1
#
_cell.length_a   1.000
_cell.length_b   1.000
_cell.length_c   1.000
_cell.angle_alpha   90.00
_cell.angle_beta   90.00
_cell.angle_gamma   90.00
#
_symmetry.space_group_name_H-M   'P 1'
#
loop_
_entity.id
_entity.type
_entity.pdbx_description
1 polymer ?
#
loop_
_entity_poly.entity_id
_entity_poly.type
_entity_poly.pdbx_seq_one_letter_code
_entity_poly.pdbx_strand_id
1 'polypeptide(L)'
;MRAQEDETRAKLNEKDEDLDSAADARKQLKNDLSDLNDKLVNMEEELFEAKNIQLDLLDQTKALEEKCSLAEEKIHELLDVNEMLEKNQAVYIAKKNDRIDKTLSSYLNKFPEREKLKIMFLRESEGVYQFGQKRVYIKIEKGDQIFVRVGGGFMHIEEFIHLYTAGEVDRIERKDIVQRFHN
;
A
#
# COMPACT_ATOMS: atom_id res chain seq x y z
N MET A 1 -83.72 57.50 -15.39
CA MET A 1 -82.93 57.54 -16.64
C MET A 1 -81.51 57.97 -16.34
N ARG A 2 -81.23 59.22 -15.92
CA ARG A 2 -79.86 59.70 -15.58
C ARG A 2 -79.09 58.87 -14.53
N ALA A 3 -79.72 58.48 -13.42
CA ALA A 3 -79.04 57.69 -12.38
C ALA A 3 -78.65 56.26 -12.83
N GLN A 4 -79.42 55.66 -13.73
CA GLN A 4 -79.07 54.36 -14.34
C GLN A 4 -77.93 54.51 -15.34
N GLU A 5 -77.90 55.61 -16.10
CA GLU A 5 -76.81 55.90 -17.05
C GLU A 5 -75.48 56.15 -16.30
N ASP A 6 -75.50 56.88 -15.18
CA ASP A 6 -74.31 57.12 -14.36
C ASP A 6 -73.79 55.83 -13.71
N GLU A 7 -74.67 54.96 -13.19
CA GLU A 7 -74.29 53.66 -12.63
C GLU A 7 -73.71 52.71 -13.69
N THR A 8 -74.30 52.72 -14.90
CA THR A 8 -73.80 51.90 -16.01
C THR A 8 -72.44 52.38 -16.49
N ARG A 9 -72.21 53.71 -16.48
CA ARG A 9 -70.93 54.32 -16.83
C ARG A 9 -69.84 54.04 -15.80
N ALA A 10 -70.18 54.04 -14.50
CA ALA A 10 -69.24 53.66 -13.44
C ALA A 10 -68.81 52.18 -13.57
N LYS A 11 -69.76 51.27 -13.82
CA LYS A 11 -69.46 49.84 -14.06
C LYS A 11 -68.68 49.58 -15.34
N LEU A 12 -68.83 50.45 -16.35
CA LEU A 12 -68.06 50.38 -17.58
C LEU A 12 -66.59 50.75 -17.31
N ASN A 13 -66.35 51.86 -16.60
CA ASN A 13 -65.01 52.29 -16.21
C ASN A 13 -64.30 51.24 -15.33
N GLU A 14 -64.99 50.66 -14.34
CA GLU A 14 -64.43 49.61 -13.48
C GLU A 14 -64.00 48.38 -14.30
N LYS A 15 -64.81 47.98 -15.29
CA LYS A 15 -64.46 46.89 -16.20
C LYS A 15 -63.29 47.23 -17.12
N ASP A 16 -63.17 48.47 -17.57
CA ASP A 16 -62.05 48.93 -18.39
C ASP A 16 -60.75 48.93 -17.57
N GLU A 17 -60.79 49.35 -16.31
CA GLU A 17 -59.65 49.27 -15.37
C GLU A 17 -59.22 47.81 -15.10
N ASP A 18 -60.18 46.90 -14.90
CA ASP A 18 -59.91 45.46 -14.74
C ASP A 18 -59.32 44.83 -16.02
N LEU A 19 -59.80 45.26 -17.19
CA LEU A 19 -59.31 44.82 -18.50
C LEU A 19 -57.85 45.24 -18.71
N ASP A 20 -57.52 46.48 -18.36
CA ASP A 20 -56.15 47.01 -18.46
C ASP A 20 -55.20 46.28 -17.49
N SER A 21 -55.62 46.10 -16.24
CA SER A 21 -54.87 45.31 -15.24
C SER A 21 -54.62 43.86 -15.69
N ALA A 22 -55.62 43.20 -16.27
CA ALA A 22 -55.48 41.85 -16.81
C ALA A 22 -54.57 41.80 -18.04
N ALA A 23 -54.59 42.85 -18.88
CA ALA A 23 -53.70 42.96 -20.03
C ALA A 23 -52.23 43.11 -19.59
N ASP A 24 -51.97 43.91 -18.56
CA ASP A 24 -50.63 44.09 -17.98
C ASP A 24 -50.12 42.81 -17.32
N ALA A 25 -50.95 42.13 -16.52
CA ALA A 25 -50.59 40.85 -15.92
C ALA A 25 -50.28 39.78 -16.99
N ARG A 26 -51.06 39.72 -18.07
CA ARG A 26 -50.82 38.81 -19.18
C ARG A 26 -49.51 39.13 -19.92
N LYS A 27 -49.20 40.42 -20.08
CA LYS A 27 -47.93 40.86 -20.67
C LYS A 27 -46.75 40.47 -19.80
N GLN A 28 -46.85 40.65 -18.48
CA GLN A 28 -45.82 40.27 -17.53
C GLN A 28 -45.58 38.75 -17.55
N LEU A 29 -46.65 37.95 -17.45
CA LEU A 29 -46.56 36.48 -17.55
C LEU A 29 -45.92 36.01 -18.86
N LYS A 30 -46.19 36.70 -19.97
CA LYS A 30 -45.57 36.38 -21.26
C LYS A 30 -44.06 36.66 -21.25
N ASN A 31 -43.61 37.72 -20.60
CA ASN A 31 -42.19 38.01 -20.46
C ASN A 31 -41.50 36.99 -19.55
N ASP A 32 -42.11 36.68 -18.39
CA ASP A 32 -41.57 35.69 -17.45
C ASP A 32 -41.47 34.30 -18.11
N LEU A 33 -42.45 33.92 -18.92
CA LEU A 33 -42.41 32.68 -19.71
C LEU A 33 -41.27 32.68 -20.73
N SER A 34 -40.99 33.82 -21.37
CA SER A 34 -39.86 33.94 -22.29
C SER A 34 -38.54 33.75 -21.54
N ASP A 35 -38.36 34.45 -20.42
CA ASP A 35 -37.14 34.39 -19.61
C ASP A 35 -36.89 32.98 -19.05
N LEU A 36 -37.96 32.30 -18.63
CA LEU A 36 -37.88 30.91 -18.16
C LEU A 36 -37.54 29.95 -19.29
N ASN A 37 -38.06 30.17 -20.49
CA ASN A 37 -37.76 29.33 -21.64
C ASN A 37 -36.28 29.46 -22.05
N ASP A 38 -35.73 30.69 -22.03
CA ASP A 38 -34.31 30.93 -22.31
C ASP A 38 -33.41 30.27 -21.26
N LYS A 39 -33.79 30.33 -19.97
CA LYS A 39 -33.09 29.61 -18.91
C LYS A 39 -33.14 28.09 -19.09
N LEU A 40 -34.28 27.56 -19.53
CA LEU A 40 -34.45 26.14 -19.75
C LEU A 40 -33.51 25.64 -20.86
N VAL A 41 -33.41 26.38 -21.96
CA VAL A 41 -32.47 26.06 -23.05
C VAL A 41 -31.02 26.03 -22.54
N ASN A 42 -30.60 27.05 -21.80
CA ASN A 42 -29.23 27.10 -21.26
C ASN A 42 -28.94 25.92 -20.33
N MET A 43 -29.89 25.56 -19.45
CA MET A 43 -29.74 24.41 -18.56
C MET A 43 -29.66 23.08 -19.33
N GLU A 44 -30.40 22.94 -20.43
CA GLU A 44 -30.35 21.75 -21.28
C GLU A 44 -28.99 21.59 -21.96
N GLU A 45 -28.39 22.70 -22.42
CA GLU A 45 -27.04 22.71 -23.00
C GLU A 45 -25.98 22.32 -21.96
N GLU A 46 -25.98 22.94 -20.78
CA GLU A 46 -25.06 22.60 -19.69
C GLU A 46 -25.20 21.13 -19.26
N LEU A 47 -26.43 20.63 -19.19
CA LEU A 47 -26.72 19.24 -18.82
C LEU A 47 -26.23 18.25 -19.89
N PHE A 48 -26.29 18.63 -21.17
CA PHE A 48 -25.76 17.84 -22.26
C PHE A 48 -24.23 17.75 -22.19
N GLU A 49 -23.55 18.88 -21.96
CA GLU A 49 -22.09 18.90 -21.79
C GLU A 49 -21.64 18.07 -20.59
N ALA A 50 -22.30 18.24 -19.44
CA ALA A 50 -22.00 17.47 -18.23
C ALA A 50 -22.14 15.96 -18.44
N LYS A 51 -23.14 15.52 -19.22
CA LYS A 51 -23.32 14.09 -19.57
C LYS A 51 -22.19 13.54 -20.41
N ASN A 52 -21.68 14.31 -21.38
CA ASN A 52 -20.56 13.86 -22.20
C ASN A 52 -19.29 13.70 -21.36
N ILE A 53 -19.01 14.67 -20.48
CA ILE A 53 -17.88 14.58 -19.54
C ILE A 53 -18.04 13.36 -18.61
N GLN A 54 -19.26 13.10 -18.14
CA GLN A 54 -19.53 11.95 -17.28
C GLN A 54 -19.26 10.61 -17.99
N LEU A 55 -19.60 10.51 -19.28
CA LEU A 55 -19.30 9.33 -20.10
C LEU A 55 -17.79 9.13 -20.23
N ASP A 56 -17.04 10.19 -20.54
CA ASP A 56 -15.58 10.12 -20.66
C ASP A 56 -14.91 9.70 -19.35
N LEU A 57 -15.39 10.23 -18.22
CA LEU A 57 -14.89 9.85 -16.89
C LEU A 57 -15.20 8.38 -16.56
N LEU A 58 -16.37 7.89 -16.95
CA LEU A 58 -16.74 6.49 -16.74
C LEU A 58 -15.82 5.55 -17.50
N ASP A 59 -15.49 5.87 -18.75
CA ASP A 59 -14.60 5.05 -19.57
C ASP A 59 -13.16 5.07 -19.03
N GLN A 60 -12.69 6.23 -18.56
CA GLN A 60 -11.39 6.32 -17.87
C GLN A 60 -11.36 5.49 -16.58
N THR A 61 -12.45 5.50 -15.80
CA THR A 61 -12.55 4.73 -14.56
C THR A 61 -12.46 3.23 -14.84
N LYS A 62 -13.20 2.73 -15.83
CA LYS A 62 -13.12 1.32 -16.25
C LYS A 62 -11.71 0.92 -16.69
N ALA A 63 -11.05 1.77 -17.47
CA ALA A 63 -9.68 1.51 -17.93
C ALA A 63 -8.67 1.49 -16.77
N LEU A 64 -8.91 2.28 -15.71
CA LEU A 64 -8.08 2.28 -14.50
C LEU A 64 -8.36 1.04 -13.64
N GLU A 65 -9.62 0.64 -13.49
CA GLU A 65 -10.00 -0.59 -12.78
C GLU A 65 -9.33 -1.83 -13.38
N GLU A 66 -9.32 -1.95 -14.71
CA GLU A 66 -8.63 -3.04 -15.41
C GLU A 66 -7.12 -3.02 -15.14
N LYS A 67 -6.48 -1.85 -15.19
CA LYS A 67 -5.05 -1.70 -14.89
C LYS A 67 -4.73 -2.06 -13.44
N CYS A 68 -5.58 -1.69 -12.50
CA CYS A 68 -5.44 -2.06 -11.09
C CYS A 68 -5.53 -3.58 -10.92
N SER A 69 -6.52 -4.23 -11.54
CA SER A 69 -6.66 -5.69 -11.50
C SER A 69 -5.39 -6.39 -12.02
N LEU A 70 -4.85 -5.94 -13.16
CA LEU A 70 -3.61 -6.51 -13.72
C LEU A 70 -2.39 -6.27 -12.81
N ALA A 71 -2.32 -5.12 -12.15
CA ALA A 71 -1.24 -4.82 -11.22
C ALA A 71 -1.30 -5.71 -9.97
N GLU A 72 -2.50 -5.97 -9.44
CA GLU A 72 -2.72 -6.87 -8.31
C GLU A 72 -2.30 -8.31 -8.63
N GLU A 73 -2.70 -8.83 -9.80
CA GLU A 73 -2.25 -10.14 -10.30
C GLU A 73 -0.72 -10.19 -10.39
N LYS A 74 -0.10 -9.13 -10.90
CA LYS A 74 1.37 -9.10 -11.03
C LYS A 74 2.09 -9.07 -9.69
N ILE A 75 1.54 -8.37 -8.70
CA ILE A 75 2.07 -8.37 -7.33
C ILE A 75 2.03 -9.77 -6.76
N HIS A 76 0.91 -10.50 -6.92
CA HIS A 76 0.80 -11.89 -6.47
C HIS A 76 1.85 -12.80 -7.11
N GLU A 77 2.03 -12.74 -8.43
CA GLU A 77 3.08 -13.50 -9.11
C GLU A 77 4.48 -13.19 -8.56
N LEU A 78 4.78 -11.91 -8.31
CA LEU A 78 6.08 -11.51 -7.78
C LEU A 78 6.29 -12.00 -6.35
N LEU A 79 5.25 -12.00 -5.51
CA LEU A 79 5.31 -12.53 -4.15
C LEU A 79 5.61 -14.04 -4.16
N ASP A 80 4.94 -14.79 -5.03
CA ASP A 80 5.18 -16.24 -5.18
C ASP A 80 6.62 -16.53 -5.61
N VAL A 81 7.14 -15.78 -6.59
CA VAL A 81 8.54 -15.90 -7.02
C VAL A 81 9.49 -15.57 -5.88
N ASN A 82 9.20 -14.52 -5.10
CA ASN A 82 10.06 -14.11 -3.99
C ASN A 82 10.10 -15.19 -2.90
N GLU A 83 8.96 -15.79 -2.55
CA GLU A 83 8.88 -16.90 -1.59
C GLU A 83 9.71 -18.11 -2.06
N MET A 84 9.66 -18.42 -3.37
CA MET A 84 10.48 -19.48 -3.96
C MET A 84 11.98 -19.15 -3.91
N LEU A 85 12.36 -17.89 -4.13
CA LEU A 85 13.75 -17.46 -4.07
C LEU A 85 14.29 -17.49 -2.64
N GLU A 86 13.53 -17.01 -1.65
CA GLU A 86 13.92 -17.04 -0.24
C GLU A 86 14.22 -18.46 0.25
N LYS A 87 13.39 -19.44 -0.13
CA LYS A 87 13.62 -20.86 0.19
C LYS A 87 14.91 -21.43 -0.41
N ASN A 88 15.36 -20.88 -1.54
CA ASN A 88 16.50 -21.38 -2.31
C ASN A 88 17.78 -20.56 -2.13
N GLN A 89 17.76 -19.46 -1.40
CA GLN A 89 18.95 -18.64 -1.16
C GLN A 89 19.91 -19.33 -0.17
N ALA A 90 21.19 -19.35 -0.54
CA ALA A 90 22.25 -19.75 0.37
C ALA A 90 22.45 -18.66 1.42
N VAL A 91 22.14 -18.97 2.67
CA VAL A 91 22.29 -18.06 3.82
C VAL A 91 23.77 -17.72 4.04
N TYR A 92 24.67 -18.70 3.81
CA TYR A 92 26.11 -18.54 4.04
C TYR A 92 26.95 -18.88 2.80
N ILE A 93 27.80 -17.93 2.37
CA ILE A 93 28.70 -18.07 1.22
C ILE A 93 30.13 -18.34 1.70
N ALA A 94 30.64 -19.55 1.46
CA ALA A 94 32.02 -19.92 1.81
C ALA A 94 33.08 -19.29 0.90
N LYS A 95 34.26 -19.05 1.47
CA LYS A 95 35.50 -18.78 0.75
C LYS A 95 35.98 -20.06 0.04
N LYS A 96 36.12 -19.98 -1.29
CA LYS A 96 36.41 -21.13 -2.20
C LYS A 96 37.67 -21.94 -1.86
N ASN A 97 38.61 -21.42 -1.07
CA ASN A 97 39.87 -22.10 -0.74
C ASN A 97 39.99 -22.50 0.73
N ASP A 98 38.93 -22.36 1.52
CA ASP A 98 38.92 -22.70 2.94
C ASP A 98 38.03 -23.92 3.17
N ARG A 99 38.62 -25.02 3.65
CA ARG A 99 37.88 -26.27 3.88
C ARG A 99 36.90 -26.13 5.04
N ILE A 100 37.30 -25.44 6.11
CA ILE A 100 36.45 -25.18 7.29
C ILE A 100 35.20 -24.43 6.85
N ASP A 101 35.42 -23.43 6.02
CA ASP A 101 34.35 -22.57 5.55
C ASP A 101 33.37 -23.26 4.62
N LYS A 102 33.86 -24.11 3.71
CA LYS A 102 33.01 -24.93 2.82
C LYS A 102 32.12 -25.88 3.60
N THR A 103 32.68 -26.57 4.59
CA THR A 103 31.91 -27.51 5.42
C THR A 103 30.89 -26.76 6.27
N LEU A 104 31.28 -25.62 6.85
CA LEU A 104 30.38 -24.74 7.59
C LEU A 104 29.24 -24.23 6.71
N SER A 105 29.53 -23.77 5.49
CA SER A 105 28.51 -23.35 4.52
C SER A 105 27.54 -24.47 4.16
N SER A 106 28.07 -25.67 3.88
CA SER A 106 27.24 -26.84 3.59
C SER A 106 26.33 -27.19 4.77
N TYR A 107 26.81 -27.06 6.01
CA TYR A 107 26.02 -27.31 7.22
C TYR A 107 24.94 -26.24 7.43
N LEU A 108 25.32 -24.95 7.44
CA LEU A 108 24.40 -23.83 7.68
C LEU A 108 23.31 -23.76 6.60
N ASN A 109 23.67 -23.96 5.33
CA ASN A 109 22.74 -23.99 4.20
C ASN A 109 21.93 -25.29 4.10
N LYS A 110 22.05 -26.24 5.04
CA LYS A 110 21.20 -27.44 5.14
C LYS A 110 20.43 -27.52 6.45
N PHE A 111 20.68 -26.59 7.38
CA PHE A 111 20.06 -26.60 8.70
C PHE A 111 18.53 -26.45 8.57
N PRO A 112 17.72 -27.32 9.20
CA PRO A 112 16.26 -27.35 9.02
C PRO A 112 15.56 -26.13 9.64
N GLU A 113 16.11 -25.58 10.73
CA GLU A 113 15.56 -24.38 11.39
C GLU A 113 16.31 -23.11 10.99
N ARG A 114 16.57 -22.95 9.69
CA ARG A 114 17.32 -21.80 9.14
C ARG A 114 16.74 -20.45 9.53
N GLU A 115 15.41 -20.32 9.58
CA GLU A 115 14.71 -19.11 10.00
C GLU A 115 15.02 -18.69 11.45
N LYS A 116 15.41 -19.65 12.30
CA LYS A 116 15.77 -19.39 13.70
C LYS A 116 17.23 -19.01 13.90
N LEU A 117 18.08 -19.14 12.87
CA LEU A 117 19.46 -18.67 12.89
C LEU A 117 19.52 -17.14 12.72
N LYS A 118 18.97 -16.42 13.71
CA LYS A 118 19.08 -14.94 13.79
C LYS A 118 20.53 -14.48 13.90
N ILE A 119 21.44 -15.38 14.31
CA ILE A 119 22.86 -15.11 14.51
C ILE A 119 23.67 -16.04 13.64
N MET A 120 24.40 -15.44 12.72
CA MET A 120 25.27 -16.14 11.78
C MET A 120 26.71 -16.21 12.28
N PHE A 121 27.44 -17.21 11.78
CA PHE A 121 28.91 -17.22 11.87
C PHE A 121 29.46 -16.27 10.82
N LEU A 122 30.28 -15.31 11.22
CA LEU A 122 30.98 -14.39 10.33
C LEU A 122 32.46 -14.76 10.32
N ARG A 123 33.03 -15.08 9.14
CA ARG A 123 34.43 -15.49 9.03
C ARG A 123 35.37 -14.31 9.26
N GLU A 124 36.33 -14.47 10.17
CA GLU A 124 37.47 -13.55 10.31
C GLU A 124 38.70 -14.11 9.61
N SER A 125 39.09 -15.34 9.96
CA SER A 125 40.22 -16.06 9.37
C SER A 125 39.91 -17.55 9.30
N GLU A 126 40.83 -18.35 8.73
CA GLU A 126 40.64 -19.80 8.67
C GLU A 126 40.54 -20.36 10.09
N GLY A 127 39.44 -21.07 10.37
CA GLY A 127 39.14 -21.62 11.70
C GLY A 127 38.76 -20.59 12.76
N VAL A 128 38.59 -19.30 12.43
CA VAL A 128 38.20 -18.26 13.38
C VAL A 128 36.98 -17.49 12.87
N TYR A 129 35.93 -17.52 13.68
CA TYR A 129 34.63 -17.00 13.32
C TYR A 129 34.08 -16.14 14.46
N GLN A 130 33.22 -15.20 14.10
CA GLN A 130 32.44 -14.42 15.03
C GLN A 130 31.03 -15.00 15.06
N PHE A 131 30.55 -15.37 16.24
CA PHE A 131 29.18 -15.83 16.50
C PHE A 131 28.51 -14.82 17.43
N GLY A 132 27.69 -13.95 16.85
CA GLY A 132 27.11 -12.80 17.58
C GLY A 132 28.22 -11.87 18.07
N GLN A 133 28.36 -11.72 19.38
CA GLN A 133 29.41 -10.92 20.02
C GLN A 133 30.64 -11.75 20.44
N LYS A 134 30.60 -13.07 20.29
CA LYS A 134 31.70 -13.95 20.67
C LYS A 134 32.57 -14.36 19.50
N ARG A 135 33.88 -14.26 19.70
CA ARG A 135 34.87 -14.89 18.83
C ARG A 135 35.01 -16.37 19.17
N VAL A 136 34.90 -17.24 18.17
CA VAL A 136 34.93 -18.70 18.31
C VAL A 136 35.93 -19.33 17.35
N TYR A 137 36.52 -20.44 17.78
CA TYR A 137 37.45 -21.22 16.97
C TYR A 137 36.77 -22.49 16.49
N ILE A 138 36.82 -22.76 15.19
CA ILE A 138 36.16 -23.90 14.56
C ILE A 138 37.23 -24.82 13.97
N LYS A 139 37.05 -26.12 14.16
CA LYS A 139 37.84 -27.16 13.50
C LYS A 139 36.93 -28.19 12.83
N ILE A 140 37.45 -28.87 11.82
CA ILE A 140 36.82 -30.05 11.22
C ILE A 140 37.57 -31.30 11.67
N GLU A 141 36.84 -32.34 12.07
CA GLU A 141 37.38 -33.68 12.29
C GLU A 141 36.97 -34.68 11.19
N LYS A 142 37.24 -35.98 11.39
CA LYS A 142 36.91 -37.03 10.43
C LYS A 142 35.40 -37.04 10.16
N GLY A 143 35.01 -37.30 8.91
CA GLY A 143 33.61 -37.32 8.50
C GLY A 143 32.96 -35.93 8.39
N ASP A 144 33.77 -34.87 8.20
CA ASP A 144 33.30 -33.48 8.08
C ASP A 144 32.49 -32.97 9.28
N GLN A 145 32.75 -33.56 10.46
CA GLN A 145 32.17 -33.12 11.72
C GLN A 145 32.78 -31.78 12.15
N ILE A 146 31.91 -30.80 12.41
CA ILE A 146 32.30 -29.45 12.79
C ILE A 146 32.27 -29.32 14.32
N PHE A 147 33.39 -28.87 14.86
CA PHE A 147 33.58 -28.68 16.29
C PHE A 147 33.93 -27.22 16.61
N VAL A 148 33.28 -26.67 17.63
CA VAL A 148 33.51 -25.30 18.13
C VAL A 148 34.26 -25.38 19.45
N ARG A 149 35.34 -24.60 19.59
CA ARG A 149 36.12 -24.48 20.83
C ARG A 149 35.28 -23.80 21.90
N VAL A 150 35.23 -24.44 23.06
CA VAL A 150 34.65 -23.89 24.30
C VAL A 150 35.65 -24.03 25.44
N GLY A 151 35.39 -23.37 26.58
CA GLY A 151 36.36 -23.27 27.68
C GLY A 151 37.04 -24.59 28.07
N GLY A 152 36.27 -25.69 28.15
CA GLY A 152 36.77 -27.01 28.55
C GLY A 152 37.19 -27.95 27.42
N GLY A 153 37.09 -27.56 26.14
CA GLY A 153 37.27 -28.52 25.05
C GLY A 153 36.71 -28.07 23.71
N PHE A 154 36.18 -29.01 22.97
CA PHE A 154 35.46 -28.78 21.73
C PHE A 154 34.09 -29.43 21.84
N MET A 155 33.07 -28.79 21.29
CA MET A 155 31.71 -29.32 21.25
C MET A 155 31.17 -29.31 19.82
N HIS A 156 30.19 -30.16 19.54
CA HIS A 156 29.59 -30.24 18.22
C HIS A 156 28.89 -28.92 17.87
N ILE A 157 28.97 -28.47 16.60
CA ILE A 157 28.37 -27.20 16.19
C ILE A 157 26.86 -27.12 16.47
N GLU A 158 26.16 -28.25 16.35
CA GLU A 158 24.73 -28.33 16.61
C GLU A 158 24.41 -28.01 18.07
N GLU A 159 25.12 -28.65 19.00
CA GLU A 159 24.99 -28.41 20.43
C GLU A 159 25.38 -26.97 20.79
N PHE A 160 26.44 -26.45 20.16
CA PHE A 160 26.86 -25.06 20.34
C PHE A 160 25.77 -24.08 19.94
N ILE A 161 25.15 -24.25 18.76
CA ILE A 161 24.06 -23.39 18.28
C ILE A 161 22.88 -23.44 19.27
N HIS A 162 22.45 -24.63 19.70
CA HIS A 162 21.32 -24.76 20.62
C HIS A 162 21.58 -24.08 21.97
N LEU A 163 22.78 -24.20 22.53
CA LEU A 163 23.10 -23.66 23.85
C LEU A 163 23.37 -22.15 23.84
N TYR A 164 24.00 -21.63 22.80
CA TYR A 164 24.51 -20.25 22.80
C TYR A 164 23.67 -19.26 21.99
N THR A 165 22.79 -19.70 21.09
CA THR A 165 22.01 -18.78 20.23
C THR A 165 21.14 -17.83 21.05
N ALA A 166 20.30 -18.35 21.96
CA ALA A 166 19.39 -17.52 22.75
C ALA A 166 20.13 -16.42 23.54
N GLY A 167 21.23 -16.81 24.21
CA GLY A 167 22.03 -15.86 25.00
C GLY A 167 22.80 -14.83 24.15
N GLU A 168 23.10 -15.12 22.89
CA GLU A 168 23.67 -14.13 21.97
C GLU A 168 22.59 -13.18 21.43
N VAL A 169 21.37 -13.66 21.16
CA VAL A 169 20.24 -12.82 20.72
C VAL A 169 19.95 -11.76 21.78
N ASP A 170 19.81 -12.17 23.04
CA ASP A 170 19.61 -11.25 24.17
C ASP A 170 20.72 -10.20 24.29
N ARG A 171 21.97 -10.58 24.01
CA ARG A 171 23.14 -9.66 24.08
C ARG A 171 23.10 -8.61 22.97
N ILE A 172 22.69 -8.99 21.77
CA ILE A 172 22.60 -8.08 20.62
C ILE A 172 21.45 -7.10 20.85
N GLU A 173 20.26 -7.59 21.20
CA GLU A 173 19.09 -6.73 21.43
C GLU A 173 19.34 -5.66 22.50
N ARG A 174 20.01 -6.02 23.60
CA ARG A 174 20.38 -5.04 24.64
C ARG A 174 21.35 -3.97 24.14
N LYS A 175 22.32 -4.35 23.31
CA LYS A 175 23.30 -3.39 22.76
C LYS A 175 22.61 -2.40 21.82
N ASP A 176 21.70 -2.88 20.97
CA ASP A 176 20.93 -2.04 20.07
C ASP A 176 20.07 -1.03 20.83
N ILE A 177 19.44 -1.46 21.93
CA ILE A 177 18.68 -0.56 22.81
C ILE A 177 19.59 0.54 23.37
N VAL A 178 20.76 0.19 23.91
CA VAL A 178 21.70 1.18 24.48
C VAL A 178 22.17 2.17 23.42
N GLN A 179 22.46 1.72 22.20
CA GLN A 179 22.88 2.62 21.11
C GLN A 179 21.77 3.60 20.70
N ARG A 180 20.50 3.17 20.70
CA ARG A 180 19.37 4.06 20.39
C ARG A 180 19.16 5.19 21.39
N PHE A 181 19.57 5.01 22.64
CA PHE A 181 19.50 6.08 23.66
C PHE A 181 20.63 7.12 23.57
N HIS A 182 21.65 6.88 22.75
CA HIS A 182 22.77 7.81 22.56
C HIS A 182 22.66 8.66 21.28
N ASN A 183 21.56 8.55 20.54
CA ASN A 183 21.24 9.37 19.37
C ASN A 183 20.02 10.26 19.63
#